data_AF-A0A447TUL4-F1
#
_entry.id   AF-A0A447TUL4-F1
#
_cell.length_a   1.000
_cell.length_b   1.000
_cell.length_c   1.000
_cell.angle_alpha   90.00
_cell.angle_beta   90.00
_cell.angle_gamma   90.00
#
_symmetry.space_group_name_H-M   'P 1'
#
loop_
_entity.id
_entity.type
_entity.pdbx_description
1 polymer ?
#
loop_
_entity_poly.entity_id
_entity_poly.type
_entity_poly.pdbx_seq_one_letter_code
_entity_poly.pdbx_strand_id
1 'polypeptide(L)'
;MTDTQKFTNFIYQTRSYLELWLPMLETNNRSYLTVAIGCTGGKHRSVYIAEQLADYFRSRGKNVQSRHRTLEKRKNMTVKQTVEVTNKLGMHARPAMKLFELMQGFDAEVLLRNDEGTEAEANSVIALLMLDSAKGRQIEIEATGPQEVEALAAVIALFNSGFDED
;
A
#
# COMPACT_ATOMS: atom_id res chain seq x y z
N MET A 1 20.32 9.07 -1.96
CA MET A 1 18.89 8.91 -2.31
C MET A 1 18.48 7.47 -2.08
N THR A 2 17.50 7.24 -1.20
CA THR A 2 16.87 5.93 -0.98
C THR A 2 16.06 5.48 -2.21
N ASP A 3 15.79 4.18 -2.35
CA ASP A 3 15.07 3.62 -3.50
C ASP A 3 13.67 4.24 -3.64
N THR A 4 12.93 4.35 -2.53
CA THR A 4 11.61 5.01 -2.44
C THR A 4 11.64 6.47 -2.89
N GLN A 5 12.65 7.24 -2.48
CA GLN A 5 12.78 8.66 -2.87
C GLN A 5 12.96 8.81 -4.38
N LYS A 6 13.60 7.85 -5.05
CA LYS A 6 13.78 7.86 -6.50
C LYS A 6 12.45 7.60 -7.22
N PHE A 7 11.60 6.70 -6.72
CA PHE A 7 10.29 6.40 -7.29
C PHE A 7 9.35 7.60 -7.25
N THR A 8 9.18 8.19 -6.07
CA THR A 8 8.31 9.35 -5.88
C THR A 8 8.77 10.52 -6.75
N ASN A 9 10.08 10.75 -6.84
CA ASN A 9 10.63 11.79 -7.70
C ASN A 9 10.39 11.49 -9.20
N PHE A 10 10.52 10.24 -9.64
CA PHE A 10 10.24 9.85 -11.03
C PHE A 10 8.77 10.08 -11.41
N ILE A 11 7.83 9.67 -10.56
CA ILE A 11 6.39 9.92 -10.75
C ILE A 11 6.13 11.42 -10.85
N TYR A 12 6.67 12.21 -9.90
CA TYR A 12 6.52 13.66 -9.87
C TYR A 12 7.06 14.33 -11.14
N GLN A 13 8.26 13.97 -11.58
CA GLN A 13 8.87 14.55 -12.77
C GLN A 13 8.08 14.18 -14.02
N THR A 14 7.66 12.92 -14.13
CA THR A 14 6.90 12.44 -15.28
C THR A 14 5.53 13.12 -15.38
N ARG A 15 4.78 13.21 -14.27
CA ARG A 15 3.48 13.90 -14.28
C ARG A 15 3.63 15.39 -14.60
N SER A 16 4.65 16.05 -14.05
CA SER A 16 4.86 17.49 -14.26
C SER A 16 5.23 17.78 -15.71
N TYR A 17 6.08 16.94 -16.29
CA TYR A 17 6.42 17.02 -17.70
C TYR A 17 5.17 16.84 -18.57
N LEU A 18 4.40 15.77 -18.35
CA LEU A 18 3.18 15.52 -19.11
C LEU A 18 2.18 16.67 -18.96
N GLU A 19 1.93 17.17 -17.75
CA GLU A 19 1.00 18.28 -17.51
C GLU A 19 1.42 19.58 -18.22
N LEU A 20 2.73 19.84 -18.30
CA LEU A 20 3.27 21.00 -19.02
C LEU A 20 2.98 20.93 -20.53
N TRP A 21 3.18 19.75 -21.14
CA TRP A 21 3.09 19.60 -22.60
C TRP A 21 1.69 19.22 -23.09
N LEU A 22 0.85 18.64 -22.24
CA LEU A 22 -0.46 18.13 -22.62
C LEU A 22 -1.36 19.18 -23.28
N PRO A 23 -1.47 20.43 -22.79
CA PRO A 23 -2.29 21.46 -23.45
C PRO A 23 -1.84 21.74 -24.89
N MET A 24 -0.52 21.79 -25.12
CA MET A 24 0.03 21.99 -26.47
C MET A 24 -0.29 20.78 -27.35
N LEU A 25 -0.17 19.56 -26.83
CA LEU A 25 -0.51 18.36 -27.57
C LEU A 25 -2.02 18.27 -27.90
N GLU A 26 -2.89 18.76 -27.02
CA GLU A 26 -4.35 18.82 -27.23
C GLU A 26 -4.74 19.81 -28.34
N THR A 27 -3.98 20.89 -28.52
CA THR A 27 -4.19 21.82 -29.64
C THR A 27 -3.70 21.28 -30.99
N ASN A 28 -2.87 20.23 -30.97
CA ASN A 28 -2.45 19.54 -32.18
C ASN A 28 -3.51 18.52 -32.61
N ASN A 29 -3.65 18.27 -33.91
CA ASN A 29 -4.66 17.36 -34.46
C ASN A 29 -4.35 15.86 -34.22
N ARG A 30 -3.76 15.51 -33.06
CA ARG A 30 -3.48 14.14 -32.64
C ARG A 30 -4.49 13.69 -31.60
N SER A 31 -5.08 12.52 -31.82
CA SER A 31 -6.17 12.02 -30.98
C SER A 31 -5.72 11.27 -29.73
N TYR A 32 -4.42 11.01 -29.54
CA TYR A 32 -3.91 10.28 -28.38
C TYR A 32 -2.41 10.55 -28.11
N LEU A 33 -2.02 10.39 -26.84
CA LEU A 33 -0.64 10.34 -26.37
C LEU A 33 -0.42 8.98 -25.69
N THR A 34 0.63 8.26 -26.08
CA THR A 34 1.00 6.99 -25.46
C THR A 34 2.24 7.15 -24.60
N VAL A 35 2.14 6.77 -23.33
CA VAL A 35 3.26 6.76 -22.39
C VAL A 35 3.54 5.31 -21.97
N ALA A 36 4.76 4.83 -22.22
CA ALA A 36 5.19 3.49 -21.88
C ALA A 36 6.24 3.56 -20.78
N ILE A 37 6.09 2.74 -19.74
CA ILE A 37 6.99 2.72 -18.57
C ILE A 37 7.52 1.30 -18.43
N GLY A 38 8.84 1.16 -18.52
CA GLY A 38 9.54 -0.10 -18.29
C GLY A 38 10.16 -0.13 -16.90
N CYS A 39 10.28 -1.32 -16.30
CA CYS A 39 11.13 -1.53 -15.14
C CYS A 39 12.09 -2.69 -15.41
N THR A 40 13.31 -2.58 -14.90
CA THR A 40 14.28 -3.66 -14.90
C THR A 40 14.12 -4.47 -13.61
N GLY A 41 13.56 -5.68 -13.71
CA GLY A 41 13.31 -6.58 -12.58
C GLY A 41 11.84 -6.69 -12.21
N GLY A 42 11.36 -7.93 -12.05
CA GLY A 42 9.95 -8.35 -11.93
C GLY A 42 9.21 -7.91 -10.65
N LYS A 43 9.54 -6.76 -10.09
CA LYS A 43 8.86 -6.17 -8.93
C LYS A 43 7.65 -5.31 -9.32
N HIS A 44 7.14 -5.43 -10.55
CA HIS A 44 5.95 -4.74 -11.07
C HIS A 44 5.93 -3.21 -10.89
N ARG A 45 7.11 -2.58 -10.74
CA ARG A 45 7.26 -1.14 -10.50
C ARG A 45 6.71 -0.30 -11.65
N SER A 46 6.87 -0.77 -12.89
CA SER A 46 6.30 -0.09 -14.08
C SER A 46 4.78 -0.02 -14.05
N VAL A 47 4.12 -1.06 -13.53
CA VAL A 47 2.67 -1.14 -13.41
C VAL A 47 2.18 -0.10 -12.42
N TYR A 48 2.78 -0.09 -11.22
CA TYR A 48 2.44 0.84 -10.16
C TYR A 48 2.57 2.28 -10.63
N ILE A 49 3.71 2.63 -11.25
CA ILE A 49 3.94 3.98 -11.78
C ILE A 49 2.89 4.32 -12.86
N ALA A 50 2.58 3.40 -13.76
CA ALA A 50 1.60 3.63 -14.82
C ALA A 50 0.20 3.90 -14.26
N GLU A 51 -0.22 3.17 -13.22
CA GLU A 51 -1.51 3.41 -12.55
C GLU A 51 -1.52 4.72 -11.77
N GLN A 52 -0.46 5.04 -11.01
CA GLN A 52 -0.36 6.33 -10.29
C GLN A 52 -0.47 7.53 -11.23
N LEU A 53 0.18 7.48 -12.40
CA LEU A 53 0.05 8.51 -13.41
C LEU A 53 -1.35 8.52 -14.03
N ALA A 54 -1.94 7.35 -14.29
CA ALA A 54 -3.28 7.27 -14.84
C ALA A 54 -4.32 7.89 -13.88
N ASP A 55 -4.27 7.56 -12.60
CA ASP A 55 -5.15 8.09 -11.57
C ASP A 55 -4.97 9.61 -11.39
N TYR A 56 -3.72 10.09 -11.41
CA TYR A 56 -3.45 11.53 -11.41
C TYR A 56 -4.18 12.23 -12.55
N PHE A 57 -4.00 11.80 -13.80
CA PHE A 57 -4.62 12.48 -14.94
C PHE A 57 -6.14 12.26 -15.03
N ARG A 58 -6.66 11.11 -14.57
CA ARG A 58 -8.11 10.89 -14.39
C ARG A 58 -8.69 11.91 -13.41
N SER A 59 -8.03 12.15 -12.27
CA SER A 59 -8.48 13.13 -11.28
C SER A 59 -8.51 14.57 -11.82
N ARG A 60 -7.70 14.86 -12.85
CA ARG A 60 -7.66 16.14 -13.58
C ARG A 60 -8.64 16.20 -14.75
N GLY A 61 -9.57 15.25 -14.84
CA GLY A 61 -10.63 15.21 -15.85
C GLY A 61 -10.19 14.70 -17.23
N LYS A 62 -8.99 14.13 -17.36
CA LYS A 62 -8.52 13.56 -18.64
C LYS A 62 -9.11 12.17 -18.84
N ASN A 63 -9.39 11.82 -20.11
CA ASN A 63 -9.82 10.48 -20.48
C ASN A 63 -8.60 9.56 -20.65
N VAL A 64 -8.28 8.77 -19.62
CA VAL A 64 -7.06 7.95 -19.57
C VAL A 64 -7.39 6.46 -19.57
N GLN A 65 -6.83 5.74 -20.54
CA GLN A 65 -6.89 4.28 -20.61
C GLN A 65 -5.54 3.68 -20.20
N SER A 66 -5.52 2.88 -19.13
CA SER A 66 -4.36 2.05 -18.80
C SER A 66 -4.55 0.65 -19.39
N ARG A 67 -3.50 0.12 -20.02
CA ARG A 67 -3.48 -1.23 -20.61
C ARG A 67 -2.26 -1.98 -20.13
N HIS A 68 -2.49 -3.18 -19.63
CA HIS A 68 -1.46 -4.06 -19.10
C HIS A 68 -1.57 -5.42 -19.78
N ARG A 69 -0.51 -5.86 -20.45
CA ARG A 69 -0.55 -7.08 -21.28
C ARG A 69 -0.79 -8.36 -20.47
N THR A 70 -0.37 -8.40 -19.21
CA THR A 70 -0.34 -9.61 -18.36
C THR A 70 -0.97 -9.39 -16.99
N LEU A 71 -1.78 -8.34 -16.81
CA LEU A 71 -2.42 -8.08 -15.51
C LEU A 71 -3.89 -8.49 -15.52
N GLU A 72 -4.17 -9.55 -14.76
CA GLU A 72 -5.52 -9.88 -14.29
C GLU A 72 -6.09 -8.67 -13.52
N LYS A 73 -7.40 -8.42 -13.69
CA LYS A 73 -8.13 -7.24 -13.19
C LYS A 73 -7.89 -7.00 -11.69
N ARG A 74 -7.47 -5.76 -11.37
CA ARG A 74 -7.43 -5.12 -10.04
C ARG A 74 -6.84 -5.97 -8.92
N LYS A 75 -5.58 -5.71 -8.60
CA LYS A 75 -5.14 -5.77 -7.22
C LYS A 75 -4.40 -4.47 -6.95
N ASN A 76 -4.94 -3.66 -6.04
CA ASN A 76 -4.07 -2.90 -5.16
C ASN A 76 -2.96 -3.87 -4.74
N MET A 77 -1.70 -3.48 -4.85
CA MET A 77 -0.62 -4.41 -4.55
C MET A 77 -0.73 -4.71 -3.06
N THR A 78 -1.27 -5.89 -2.78
CA THR A 78 -1.74 -6.31 -1.47
C THR A 78 -0.96 -7.55 -1.13
N VAL A 79 -0.19 -7.45 -0.05
CA VAL A 79 0.55 -8.57 0.52
C VAL A 79 -0.11 -8.95 1.82
N LYS A 80 -0.15 -10.25 2.11
CA LYS A 80 -0.77 -10.74 3.34
C LYS A 80 -0.03 -11.91 3.92
N GLN A 81 -0.10 -12.01 5.24
CA GLN A 81 0.49 -13.11 5.99
C GLN A 81 -0.26 -13.31 7.30
N THR A 82 -0.38 -14.57 7.72
CA THR A 82 -0.96 -14.94 9.01
C THR A 82 0.14 -15.08 10.06
N VAL A 83 -0.12 -14.57 11.26
CA VAL A 83 0.76 -14.66 12.43
C VAL A 83 0.00 -15.18 13.64
N GLU A 84 0.71 -15.83 14.56
CA GLU A 84 0.16 -16.24 15.86
C GLU A 84 0.35 -15.11 16.89
N VAL A 85 -0.68 -14.85 17.68
CA VAL A 85 -0.60 -13.90 18.79
C VAL A 85 0.11 -14.55 19.98
N THR A 86 1.32 -14.07 20.28
CA THR A 86 2.19 -14.69 21.31
C THR A 86 2.09 -14.01 22.68
N ASN A 87 1.73 -12.72 22.72
CA ASN A 87 1.62 -11.95 23.97
C ASN A 87 0.40 -12.39 24.79
N LYS A 88 0.48 -12.27 26.12
CA LYS A 88 -0.48 -12.89 27.05
C LYS A 88 -1.92 -12.41 26.91
N LEU A 89 -2.11 -11.12 26.63
CA LEU A 89 -3.41 -10.45 26.67
C LEU A 89 -3.98 -10.13 25.28
N GLY A 90 -3.25 -10.42 24.19
CA GLY A 90 -3.68 -10.09 22.84
C GLY A 90 -3.64 -8.59 22.52
N MET A 91 -4.52 -8.12 21.63
CA MET A 91 -4.60 -6.69 21.25
C MET A 91 -5.33 -5.85 22.30
N HIS A 92 -4.66 -5.56 23.42
CA HIS A 92 -5.09 -4.54 24.36
C HIS A 92 -4.45 -3.18 24.05
N ALA A 93 -4.68 -2.18 24.90
CA ALA A 93 -4.33 -0.78 24.64
C ALA A 93 -2.84 -0.56 24.28
N ARG A 94 -1.91 -1.31 24.87
CA ARG A 94 -0.47 -1.11 24.66
C ARG A 94 0.01 -1.69 23.32
N PRO A 95 -0.26 -2.95 22.95
CA PRO A 95 -0.03 -3.48 21.61
C PRO A 95 -0.72 -2.65 20.52
N ALA A 96 -1.97 -2.23 20.75
CA ALA A 96 -2.72 -1.40 19.82
C ALA A 96 -2.05 -0.04 19.58
N MET A 97 -1.56 0.63 20.64
CA MET A 97 -0.82 1.89 20.50
C MET A 97 0.52 1.70 19.79
N LYS A 98 1.29 0.65 20.10
CA LYS A 98 2.56 0.36 19.41
C LYS A 98 2.34 0.12 17.91
N LEU A 99 1.32 -0.65 17.56
CA LEU A 99 0.97 -0.89 16.17
C LEU A 99 0.52 0.40 15.48
N PHE A 100 -0.33 1.19 16.13
CA PHE A 100 -0.77 2.49 15.62
C PHE A 100 0.41 3.44 15.37
N GLU A 101 1.33 3.57 16.32
CA GLU A 101 2.53 4.39 16.21
C GLU A 101 3.47 3.91 15.11
N LEU A 102 3.67 2.58 15.00
CA LEU A 102 4.43 1.98 13.91
C LEU A 102 3.86 2.40 12.55
N MET A 103 2.53 2.40 12.41
CA MET A 103 1.85 2.71 11.16
C MET A 103 1.89 4.18 10.77
N GLN A 104 2.08 5.11 11.71
CA GLN A 104 2.34 6.52 11.36
C GLN A 104 3.62 6.71 10.53
N GLY A 105 4.53 5.72 10.52
CA GLY A 105 5.76 5.75 9.75
C GLY A 105 5.67 5.23 8.31
N PHE A 106 4.50 4.74 7.88
CA PHE A 106 4.32 4.11 6.57
C PHE A 106 3.23 4.79 5.74
N ASP A 107 3.49 4.89 4.45
CA ASP A 107 2.48 5.14 3.40
C ASP A 107 1.93 3.79 2.95
N ALA A 108 1.12 3.18 3.82
CA ALA A 108 0.42 1.93 3.58
C ALA A 108 -0.78 1.81 4.54
N GLU A 109 -1.85 1.17 4.06
CA GLU A 109 -2.98 0.74 4.87
C GLU A 109 -2.75 -0.71 5.32
N VAL A 110 -2.98 -1.00 6.60
CA VAL A 110 -2.88 -2.35 7.15
C VAL A 110 -4.19 -2.73 7.83
N LEU A 111 -4.73 -3.87 7.41
CA LEU A 111 -5.95 -4.49 7.93
C LEU A 111 -5.58 -5.80 8.64
N LEU A 112 -6.13 -5.98 9.83
CA LEU A 112 -5.99 -7.19 10.62
C LEU A 112 -7.33 -7.92 10.63
N ARG A 113 -7.31 -9.24 10.44
CA ARG A 113 -8.51 -10.09 10.42
C ARG A 113 -8.30 -11.30 11.32
N ASN A 114 -9.25 -11.57 12.22
CA ASN A 114 -9.23 -12.80 13.00
C ASN A 114 -9.91 -13.97 12.25
N ASP A 115 -9.85 -15.16 12.84
CA ASP A 115 -10.43 -16.38 12.29
C ASP A 115 -11.96 -16.35 12.21
N GLU A 116 -12.62 -15.48 12.98
CA GLU A 116 -14.06 -15.24 12.95
C GLU A 116 -14.47 -14.20 11.89
N GLY A 117 -13.51 -13.61 11.18
CA GLY A 117 -13.73 -12.62 10.11
C GLY A 117 -13.92 -11.19 10.61
N THR A 118 -13.70 -10.91 11.89
CA THR A 118 -13.67 -9.55 12.43
C THR A 118 -12.44 -8.83 11.90
N GLU A 119 -12.62 -7.61 11.42
CA GLU A 119 -11.59 -6.79 10.80
C GLU A 119 -11.29 -5.54 11.64
N ALA A 120 -10.02 -5.14 11.67
CA ALA A 120 -9.58 -3.91 12.32
C ALA A 120 -8.45 -3.23 11.53
N GLU A 121 -8.59 -1.93 11.29
CA GLU A 121 -7.52 -1.13 10.69
C GLU A 121 -6.45 -0.79 11.73
N ALA A 122 -5.18 -0.89 11.33
CA ALA A 122 -4.04 -0.63 12.20
C ALA A 122 -3.90 0.85 12.64
N ASN A 123 -4.63 1.76 11.98
CA ASN A 123 -4.71 3.19 12.32
C ASN A 123 -5.85 3.50 13.33
N SER A 124 -6.61 2.50 13.80
CA SER A 124 -7.76 2.70 14.66
C SER A 124 -7.60 1.90 15.94
N VAL A 125 -7.09 2.55 16.99
CA VAL A 125 -6.88 1.93 18.30
C VAL A 125 -8.16 1.28 18.82
N ILE A 126 -9.32 1.93 18.63
CA ILE A 126 -10.61 1.39 19.07
C ILE A 126 -10.96 0.11 18.29
N ALA A 127 -10.75 0.07 16.97
CA ALA A 127 -11.02 -1.12 16.17
C ALA A 127 -10.09 -2.28 16.59
N LEU A 128 -8.81 -1.99 16.83
CA LEU A 128 -7.84 -2.99 17.30
C LEU A 128 -8.21 -3.59 18.66
N LEU A 129 -8.78 -2.79 19.57
CA LEU A 129 -9.26 -3.29 20.87
C LEU A 129 -10.48 -4.20 20.75
N MET A 130 -11.25 -4.06 19.68
CA MET A 130 -12.42 -4.90 19.38
C MET A 130 -12.05 -6.14 18.56
N LEU A 131 -10.80 -6.23 18.10
CA LEU A 131 -10.28 -7.39 17.40
C LEU A 131 -10.08 -8.51 18.42
N ASP A 132 -10.94 -9.53 18.40
CA ASP A 132 -10.72 -10.72 19.20
C ASP A 132 -9.42 -11.42 18.75
N SER A 133 -8.43 -11.36 19.62
CA SER A 133 -7.02 -11.67 19.33
C SER A 133 -6.32 -12.26 20.55
N ALA A 134 -7.01 -13.15 21.27
CA ALA A 134 -6.43 -13.85 22.41
C ALA A 134 -5.15 -14.63 22.05
N LYS A 135 -4.28 -14.84 23.04
CA LYS A 135 -3.03 -15.62 22.88
C LYS A 135 -3.29 -16.97 22.20
N GLY A 136 -2.46 -17.31 21.22
CA GLY A 136 -2.53 -18.55 20.45
C GLY A 136 -3.53 -18.52 19.28
N ARG A 137 -4.34 -17.45 19.15
CA ARG A 137 -5.14 -17.24 17.95
C ARG A 137 -4.27 -16.75 16.79
N GLN A 138 -4.76 -17.00 15.59
CA GLN A 138 -4.15 -16.53 14.35
C GLN A 138 -4.82 -15.26 13.86
N ILE A 139 -4.01 -14.30 13.41
CA ILE A 139 -4.46 -13.05 12.79
C ILE A 139 -3.87 -12.98 11.38
N GLU A 140 -4.73 -12.83 10.38
CA GLU A 140 -4.31 -12.47 9.02
C GLU A 140 -4.04 -10.98 8.98
N ILE A 141 -2.87 -10.60 8.49
CA ILE A 141 -2.44 -9.22 8.33
C ILE A 141 -2.32 -8.96 6.84
N GLU A 142 -3.05 -7.98 6.36
CA GLU A 142 -3.08 -7.57 4.97
C GLU A 142 -2.60 -6.12 4.88
N ALA A 143 -1.59 -5.87 4.05
CA ALA A 143 -1.06 -4.54 3.80
C ALA A 143 -1.30 -4.16 2.33
N THR A 144 -1.67 -2.91 2.12
CA THR A 144 -1.95 -2.34 0.79
C THR A 144 -1.37 -0.94 0.71
N GLY A 145 -0.76 -0.57 -0.42
CA GLY A 145 -0.29 0.80 -0.64
C GLY A 145 1.05 0.83 -1.36
N PRO A 146 1.78 1.96 -1.30
CA PRO A 146 3.14 2.10 -1.84
C PRO A 146 4.25 1.38 -1.06
N GLN A 147 4.03 1.13 0.23
CA GLN A 147 4.99 0.48 1.15
C GLN A 147 4.43 -0.80 1.77
N GLU A 148 3.56 -1.52 1.05
CA GLU A 148 2.84 -2.67 1.56
C GLU A 148 3.77 -3.79 2.05
N VAL A 149 4.90 -4.01 1.37
CA VAL A 149 5.87 -5.05 1.71
C VAL A 149 6.63 -4.70 2.99
N GLU A 150 7.11 -3.47 3.08
CA GLU A 150 7.83 -2.96 4.24
C GLU A 150 6.93 -2.85 5.48
N ALA A 151 5.70 -2.36 5.30
CA ALA A 151 4.70 -2.26 6.36
C ALA A 151 4.32 -3.64 6.89
N LEU A 152 4.01 -4.60 6.01
CA LEU A 152 3.70 -5.97 6.43
C LEU A 152 4.86 -6.60 7.19
N ALA A 153 6.09 -6.48 6.69
CA ALA A 153 7.27 -7.04 7.35
C ALA A 153 7.50 -6.43 8.75
N ALA A 154 7.31 -5.12 8.90
CA ALA A 154 7.45 -4.44 10.18
C ALA A 154 6.37 -4.86 11.18
N VAL A 155 5.11 -4.97 10.72
CA VAL A 155 3.99 -5.43 11.56
C VAL A 155 4.22 -6.87 12.00
N ILE A 156 4.61 -7.78 11.10
CA ILE A 156 4.94 -9.17 11.45
C ILE A 156 6.07 -9.22 12.49
N ALA A 157 7.11 -8.40 12.33
CA ALA A 157 8.20 -8.33 13.30
C ALA A 157 7.72 -7.90 14.69
N LEU A 158 6.78 -6.95 14.76
CA LEU A 158 6.17 -6.49 16.02
C LEU A 158 5.33 -7.60 16.69
N PHE A 159 4.57 -8.38 15.92
CA PHE A 159 3.84 -9.55 16.44
C PHE A 159 4.80 -10.63 16.94
N ASN A 160 5.87 -10.91 16.19
CA ASN A 160 6.87 -11.92 16.55
C ASN A 160 7.70 -11.52 17.78
N SER A 161 7.87 -10.22 18.05
CA SER A 161 8.49 -9.75 19.29
C SER A 161 7.55 -9.79 20.50
N GLY A 162 6.29 -10.22 20.30
CA GLY A 162 5.26 -10.21 21.35
C GLY A 162 4.97 -8.79 21.85
N PHE A 163 5.13 -7.77 21.00
CA PHE A 163 5.00 -6.36 21.38
C PHE A 163 5.92 -5.91 22.53
N ASP A 164 7.05 -6.60 22.75
CA ASP A 164 7.97 -6.42 23.88
C ASP A 164 7.26 -6.55 25.24
N GLU A 165 6.37 -7.53 25.35
CA GLU A 165 5.66 -7.91 26.57
C GLU A 165 6.04 -9.34 27.00
N ASP A 166 6.11 -9.57 28.32
CA ASP A 166 6.41 -10.88 28.93
C ASP A 166 5.20 -11.82 29.00
#